data_AF-A0A179IDU1-F1
#
_entry.id   AF-A0A179IDU1-F1
#
_cell.length_a   1.000
_cell.length_b   1.000
_cell.length_c   1.000
_cell.angle_alpha   90.00
_cell.angle_beta   90.00
_cell.angle_gamma   90.00
#
_symmetry.space_group_name_H-M   'P 1'
#
loop_
_entity.id
_entity.type
_entity.pdbx_description
1 polymer ?
#
loop_
_entity_poly.entity_id
_entity_poly.type
_entity_poly.pdbx_seq_one_letter_code
_entity_poly.pdbx_strand_id
1 'polypeptide(L)'
;MTGGQFTARLREHCQRPEVIAAHGLADGDIGSPHTVARQPDKSKHLETAILRLFGLDLDFVNLRKETYADDSRNPQMEFGTPEEDALRRDATINALFYNLNTEEVEDFTGGLADMEKRIIRTPLEPLQTFKDDPLRVLRLVRFSSRLDFSIHEGTRRFMADEGVLEALKIKISRERVGQELEKMLQDKHPRLALQLINDIGLYHAIFTDPTRTDLQQPDITRWPVAYNGLDDILQTQTPGSIAATLIHTDEYRWIAWNLAAISPWMRVQDAPGTRRKANALPPVGVVAREGYKAANKLTDIMAASHRHLDEILSLKKDVLDGAARIHERD
;
A
#
# COMPACT_ATOMS: atom_id res chain seq x y z
N MET A 1 -24.72 -11.32 -18.16
CA MET A 1 -24.38 -10.19 -19.06
C MET A 1 -23.08 -9.60 -18.55
N THR A 2 -22.06 -9.40 -19.39
CA THR A 2 -20.77 -8.84 -18.94
C THR A 2 -20.84 -7.32 -18.74
N GLY A 3 -19.82 -6.72 -18.10
CA GLY A 3 -19.74 -5.27 -17.94
C GLY A 3 -19.72 -4.54 -19.29
N GLY A 4 -19.00 -5.09 -20.28
CA GLY A 4 -18.98 -4.55 -21.65
C GLY A 4 -20.35 -4.58 -22.32
N GLN A 5 -21.06 -5.70 -22.18
CA GLN A 5 -22.44 -5.82 -22.70
C GLN A 5 -23.41 -4.86 -22.00
N PHE A 6 -23.27 -4.67 -20.69
CA PHE A 6 -24.09 -3.74 -19.92
C PHE A 6 -23.85 -2.29 -20.35
N THR A 7 -22.59 -1.86 -20.43
CA THR A 7 -22.24 -0.48 -20.83
C THR A 7 -22.68 -0.15 -22.26
N ALA A 8 -22.58 -1.12 -23.19
CA ALA A 8 -23.10 -0.96 -24.55
C ALA A 8 -24.62 -0.70 -24.55
N ARG A 9 -25.39 -1.53 -23.83
CA ARG A 9 -26.85 -1.37 -23.71
C ARG A 9 -27.25 -0.10 -22.95
N LEU A 10 -26.50 0.28 -21.93
CA LEU A 10 -26.74 1.52 -21.19
C LEU A 10 -26.58 2.73 -22.11
N ARG A 11 -25.54 2.75 -22.94
CA ARG A 11 -25.35 3.80 -23.95
C ARG A 11 -26.50 3.85 -24.95
N GLU A 12 -26.92 2.71 -25.49
CA GLU A 12 -28.08 2.63 -26.39
C GLU A 12 -29.36 3.14 -25.69
N HIS A 13 -29.56 2.79 -24.42
CA HIS A 13 -30.69 3.27 -23.63
C HIS A 13 -30.67 4.79 -23.45
N CYS A 14 -29.52 5.38 -23.11
CA CYS A 14 -29.37 6.82 -22.94
C CYS A 14 -29.50 7.62 -24.24
N GLN A 15 -29.44 6.99 -25.41
CA GLN A 15 -29.65 7.65 -26.71
C GLN A 15 -31.13 7.74 -27.12
N ARG A 16 -32.04 7.12 -26.35
CA ARG A 16 -33.48 7.13 -26.65
C ARG A 16 -34.08 8.51 -26.35
N PRO A 17 -34.86 9.13 -27.26
CA PRO A 17 -35.42 10.48 -27.07
C PRO A 17 -36.19 10.68 -25.77
N GLU A 18 -36.94 9.67 -25.34
CA GLU A 18 -37.71 9.68 -24.10
C GLU A 18 -36.82 9.68 -22.85
N VAL A 19 -35.66 9.01 -22.90
CA VAL A 19 -34.69 8.97 -21.79
C VAL A 19 -33.92 10.29 -21.73
N ILE A 20 -33.54 10.82 -22.89
CA ILE A 20 -32.92 12.15 -23.03
C ILE A 20 -33.83 13.22 -22.42
N ALA A 21 -35.12 13.20 -22.78
CA ALA A 21 -36.09 14.16 -22.25
C ALA A 21 -36.33 13.99 -20.74
N ALA A 22 -36.42 12.74 -20.25
CA ALA A 22 -36.68 12.47 -18.83
C ALA A 22 -35.53 12.89 -17.90
N HIS A 23 -34.28 12.75 -18.37
CA HIS A 23 -33.08 13.01 -17.56
C HIS A 23 -32.30 14.25 -17.98
N GLY A 24 -32.76 14.99 -18.98
CA GLY A 24 -32.11 16.22 -19.47
C GLY A 24 -30.71 15.97 -20.03
N LEU A 25 -30.50 14.84 -20.72
CA LEU A 25 -29.18 14.46 -21.23
C LEU A 25 -28.70 15.41 -22.32
N ALA A 26 -27.50 15.96 -22.17
CA ALA A 26 -26.84 16.81 -23.15
C ALA A 26 -25.77 16.04 -23.95
N ASP A 27 -25.35 16.64 -25.07
CA ASP A 27 -24.25 16.12 -25.87
C ASP A 27 -22.96 16.09 -25.03
N GLY A 28 -22.37 14.90 -24.89
CA GLY A 28 -21.16 14.67 -24.11
C GLY A 28 -21.37 14.16 -22.68
N ASP A 29 -22.62 14.10 -22.19
CA ASP A 29 -22.92 13.49 -20.88
C ASP A 29 -22.63 11.99 -20.86
N ILE A 30 -22.70 11.33 -22.01
CA ILE A 30 -22.43 9.90 -22.18
C ILE A 30 -21.19 9.72 -23.04
N GLY A 31 -20.11 9.24 -22.43
CA GLY A 31 -18.85 8.96 -23.11
C GLY A 31 -18.87 7.68 -23.95
N SER A 32 -17.75 7.42 -24.61
CA SER A 32 -17.54 6.12 -25.27
C SER A 32 -17.12 5.07 -24.24
N PRO A 33 -17.70 3.86 -24.25
CA PRO A 33 -17.27 2.80 -23.36
C PRO A 33 -15.86 2.35 -23.73
N HIS A 34 -15.02 2.18 -22.73
CA HIS A 34 -13.69 1.61 -22.87
C HIS A 34 -13.61 0.34 -22.02
N THR A 35 -13.41 -0.79 -22.69
CA THR A 35 -13.23 -2.06 -22.01
C THR A 35 -11.75 -2.30 -21.74
N VAL A 36 -11.39 -2.48 -20.47
CA VAL A 36 -10.08 -3.02 -20.13
C VAL A 36 -10.17 -4.54 -20.20
N ALA A 37 -9.52 -5.12 -21.22
CA ALA A 37 -9.51 -6.56 -21.43
C ALA A 37 -8.87 -7.31 -20.25
N ARG A 38 -9.30 -8.55 -20.06
CA ARG A 38 -8.75 -9.49 -19.07
C ARG A 38 -7.23 -9.61 -19.24
N GLN A 39 -6.46 -9.28 -18.21
CA GLN A 39 -5.01 -9.47 -18.13
C GLN A 39 -4.68 -10.32 -16.89
N PRO A 40 -4.69 -11.65 -17.01
CA PRO A 40 -4.43 -12.55 -15.89
C PRO A 40 -3.07 -12.31 -15.22
N ASP A 41 -2.05 -11.97 -16.00
CA ASP A 41 -0.68 -11.71 -15.52
C ASP A 41 -0.57 -10.43 -14.66
N LYS A 42 -1.55 -9.52 -14.77
CA LYS A 42 -1.66 -8.30 -13.94
C LYS A 42 -2.74 -8.39 -12.89
N SER A 43 -3.20 -9.60 -12.57
CA SER A 43 -4.31 -9.84 -11.65
C SER A 43 -5.64 -9.15 -12.04
N LYS A 44 -5.83 -8.81 -13.33
CA LYS A 44 -7.08 -8.26 -13.88
C LYS A 44 -7.87 -9.37 -14.57
N HIS A 45 -8.67 -10.10 -13.80
CA HIS A 45 -9.25 -11.37 -14.25
C HIS A 45 -10.71 -11.28 -14.73
N LEU A 46 -11.38 -10.15 -14.55
CA LEU A 46 -12.67 -9.84 -15.17
C LEU A 46 -12.52 -8.69 -16.16
N GLU A 47 -13.34 -8.74 -17.21
CA GLU A 47 -13.63 -7.58 -18.03
C GLU A 47 -14.18 -6.46 -17.13
N THR A 48 -13.47 -5.34 -17.07
CA THR A 48 -13.98 -4.11 -16.45
C THR A 48 -14.30 -3.15 -17.59
N ALA A 49 -15.56 -2.74 -17.67
CA ALA A 49 -15.98 -1.73 -18.62
C ALA A 49 -16.02 -0.38 -17.91
N ILE A 50 -15.36 0.61 -18.50
CA ILE A 50 -15.33 1.97 -17.99
C ILE A 50 -16.21 2.82 -18.90
N LEU A 51 -17.17 3.55 -18.32
CA LEU A 51 -18.03 4.47 -19.05
C LEU A 51 -18.09 5.79 -18.30
N ARG A 52 -17.87 6.88 -19.04
CA ARG A 52 -18.04 8.23 -18.50
C ARG A 52 -19.52 8.63 -18.58
N LEU A 53 -20.15 8.92 -17.45
CA LEU A 53 -21.53 9.38 -17.32
C LEU A 53 -21.57 10.67 -16.52
N PHE A 54 -22.16 11.74 -17.06
CA PHE A 54 -22.29 13.05 -16.41
C PHE A 54 -20.96 13.59 -15.87
N GLY A 55 -19.88 13.39 -16.62
CA GLY A 55 -18.53 13.79 -16.22
C GLY A 55 -17.85 12.89 -15.19
N LEU A 56 -18.50 11.82 -14.72
CA LEU A 56 -17.95 10.83 -13.78
C LEU A 56 -17.49 9.58 -14.53
N ASP A 57 -16.31 9.07 -14.20
CA ASP A 57 -15.83 7.79 -14.73
C ASP A 57 -16.37 6.65 -13.86
N LEU A 58 -17.16 5.74 -14.46
CA LEU A 58 -17.79 4.62 -13.77
C LEU A 58 -17.20 3.29 -14.22
N ASP A 59 -16.81 2.47 -13.24
CA ASP A 59 -16.30 1.11 -13.45
C ASP A 59 -17.42 0.08 -13.26
N PHE A 60 -17.72 -0.68 -14.31
CA PHE A 60 -18.70 -1.76 -14.31
C PHE A 60 -17.99 -3.11 -14.22
N VAL A 61 -18.16 -3.77 -13.07
CA VAL A 61 -17.56 -5.06 -12.74
C VAL A 61 -18.66 -6.02 -12.30
N ASN A 62 -18.60 -7.27 -12.76
CA ASN A 62 -19.53 -8.29 -12.31
C ASN A 62 -19.15 -8.82 -10.92
N LEU A 63 -20.18 -9.17 -10.16
CA LEU A 63 -20.03 -9.96 -8.94
C LEU A 63 -19.39 -11.29 -9.27
N ARG A 64 -18.43 -11.71 -8.45
CA ARG A 64 -17.69 -12.94 -8.69
C ARG A 64 -17.41 -13.72 -7.43
N LYS A 65 -17.36 -15.03 -7.62
CA LYS A 65 -16.79 -16.00 -6.70
C LYS A 65 -15.37 -16.31 -7.13
N GLU A 66 -14.46 -16.44 -6.16
CA GLU A 66 -13.07 -16.79 -6.39
C GLU A 66 -12.74 -18.11 -5.69
N THR A 67 -12.16 -19.05 -6.44
CA THR A 67 -11.64 -20.31 -5.90
C THR A 67 -10.13 -20.32 -6.05
N TYR A 68 -9.41 -20.39 -4.95
CA TYR A 68 -7.95 -20.39 -4.92
C TYR A 68 -7.43 -21.83 -4.92
N ALA A 69 -6.43 -22.10 -5.77
CA ALA A 69 -5.70 -23.36 -5.76
C ALA A 69 -4.40 -23.17 -4.96
N ASP A 70 -3.95 -24.20 -4.23
CA ASP A 70 -2.79 -24.10 -3.33
C ASP A 70 -1.49 -23.66 -4.04
N ASP A 71 -1.37 -23.99 -5.33
CA ASP A 71 -0.20 -23.77 -6.18
C ASP A 71 -0.30 -22.52 -7.07
N SER A 72 -1.46 -21.86 -7.15
CA SER A 72 -1.69 -20.71 -8.02
C SER A 72 -2.04 -19.45 -7.23
N ARG A 73 -1.33 -18.37 -7.49
CA ARG A 73 -1.70 -17.02 -7.01
C ARG A 73 -3.02 -16.54 -7.61
N ASN A 74 -3.35 -16.99 -8.81
CA ASN A 74 -4.50 -16.48 -9.55
C ASN A 74 -5.69 -17.41 -9.29
N PRO A 75 -6.80 -16.91 -8.69
CA PRO A 75 -7.97 -17.73 -8.47
C PRO A 75 -8.70 -18.02 -9.77
N GLN A 76 -9.41 -19.15 -9.81
CA GLN A 76 -10.47 -19.38 -10.78
C GLN A 76 -11.67 -18.50 -10.41
N MET A 77 -12.30 -17.91 -11.42
CA MET A 77 -13.38 -16.94 -11.23
C MET A 77 -14.64 -17.36 -11.94
N GLU A 78 -15.74 -17.26 -11.21
CA GLU A 78 -17.09 -17.54 -11.68
C GLU A 78 -18.02 -16.37 -11.32
N PHE A 79 -19.16 -16.25 -12.00
CA PHE A 79 -20.19 -15.31 -11.57
C PHE A 79 -20.70 -15.71 -10.19
N GLY A 80 -20.75 -14.75 -9.27
CA GLY A 80 -21.16 -14.98 -7.89
C GLY A 80 -22.32 -14.10 -7.45
N THR A 81 -22.88 -14.40 -6.28
CA THR A 81 -23.86 -13.54 -5.60
C THR A 81 -23.19 -12.33 -4.93
N PRO A 82 -23.95 -11.30 -4.51
CA PRO A 82 -23.40 -10.19 -3.72
C PRO A 82 -22.68 -10.67 -2.46
N GLU A 83 -23.27 -11.65 -1.76
CA GLU A 83 -22.69 -12.27 -0.57
C GLU A 83 -21.36 -12.98 -0.88
N GLU A 84 -21.29 -13.79 -1.94
CA GLU A 84 -20.04 -14.45 -2.36
C GLU A 84 -18.95 -13.42 -2.74
N ASP A 85 -19.32 -12.31 -3.38
CA ASP A 85 -18.40 -11.23 -3.69
C ASP A 85 -17.95 -10.46 -2.43
N ALA A 86 -18.83 -10.30 -1.44
CA ALA A 86 -18.52 -9.68 -0.15
C ALA A 86 -17.47 -10.49 0.62
N LEU A 87 -17.70 -11.81 0.73
CA LEU A 87 -16.88 -12.70 1.55
C LEU A 87 -15.44 -12.82 1.04
N ARG A 88 -15.22 -12.68 -0.27
CA ARG A 88 -13.86 -12.71 -0.85
C ARG A 88 -13.10 -11.39 -0.68
N ARG A 89 -13.65 -10.34 -0.06
CA ARG A 89 -12.96 -9.04 0.08
C ARG A 89 -11.97 -9.04 1.25
N ASP A 90 -11.21 -7.96 1.33
CA ASP A 90 -10.13 -7.82 2.32
C ASP A 90 -10.65 -7.50 3.73
N ALA A 91 -11.61 -6.60 3.84
CA ALA A 91 -12.18 -6.16 5.11
C ALA A 91 -13.71 -6.05 5.05
N THR A 92 -14.38 -6.31 6.17
CA THR A 92 -15.84 -6.19 6.34
C THR A 92 -16.34 -4.79 5.95
N ILE A 93 -15.64 -3.75 6.39
CA ILE A 93 -15.96 -2.35 6.06
C ILE A 93 -15.87 -2.01 4.56
N ASN A 94 -15.13 -2.80 3.78
CA ASN A 94 -14.96 -2.65 2.32
C ASN A 94 -15.86 -3.61 1.52
N ALA A 95 -16.69 -4.39 2.22
CA ALA A 95 -17.58 -5.41 1.68
C ALA A 95 -19.06 -5.01 1.76
N LEU A 96 -19.33 -3.70 1.87
CA LEU A 96 -20.67 -3.13 1.81
C LEU A 96 -21.09 -2.88 0.36
N PHE A 97 -22.35 -3.14 0.06
CA PHE A 97 -22.96 -2.82 -1.23
C PHE A 97 -24.09 -1.82 -1.06
N TYR A 98 -24.31 -0.98 -2.06
CA TYR A 98 -25.51 -0.14 -2.14
C TYR A 98 -26.38 -0.64 -3.30
N ASN A 99 -27.58 -1.10 -2.99
CA ASN A 99 -28.49 -1.66 -3.97
C ASN A 99 -29.31 -0.55 -4.61
N LEU A 100 -29.10 -0.32 -5.91
CA LEU A 100 -29.77 0.74 -6.66
C LEU A 100 -31.28 0.54 -6.83
N ASN A 101 -31.80 -0.68 -6.62
CA ASN A 101 -33.23 -0.97 -6.77
C ASN A 101 -34.00 -0.74 -5.47
N THR A 102 -33.40 -1.06 -4.33
CA THR A 102 -34.01 -0.88 -3.00
C THR A 102 -33.59 0.42 -2.34
N GLU A 103 -32.53 1.07 -2.83
CA GLU A 103 -31.91 2.26 -2.23
C GLU A 103 -31.38 2.02 -0.82
N GLU A 104 -30.96 0.78 -0.53
CA GLU A 104 -30.48 0.35 0.77
C GLU A 104 -29.03 -0.13 0.73
N VAL A 105 -28.35 -0.02 1.88
CA VAL A 105 -27.03 -0.63 2.08
C VAL A 105 -27.21 -2.09 2.47
N GLU A 106 -26.62 -2.98 1.69
CA GLU A 106 -26.55 -4.42 1.97
C GLU A 106 -25.21 -4.76 2.65
N ASP A 107 -25.30 -5.33 3.86
CA ASP A 107 -24.15 -5.74 4.65
C ASP A 107 -24.23 -7.25 4.95
N PHE A 108 -23.44 -8.02 4.20
CA PHE A 108 -23.36 -9.47 4.34
C PHE A 108 -22.30 -9.93 5.36
N THR A 109 -21.51 -9.00 5.92
CA THR A 109 -20.27 -9.34 6.65
C THR A 109 -20.13 -8.65 8.01
N GLY A 110 -21.10 -7.80 8.38
CA GLY A 110 -21.06 -7.00 9.61
C GLY A 110 -20.18 -5.75 9.50
N GLY A 111 -19.92 -5.27 8.28
CA GLY A 111 -19.10 -4.10 8.01
C GLY A 111 -19.64 -2.81 8.62
N LEU A 112 -20.95 -2.61 8.72
CA LEU A 112 -21.54 -1.43 9.36
C LEU A 112 -21.24 -1.39 10.86
N ALA A 113 -21.40 -2.53 11.54
CA ALA A 113 -21.11 -2.65 12.97
C ALA A 113 -19.61 -2.50 13.27
N ASP A 114 -18.73 -3.04 12.43
CA ASP A 114 -17.28 -2.85 12.56
C ASP A 114 -16.90 -1.39 12.26
N MET A 115 -17.56 -0.72 11.32
CA MET A 115 -17.32 0.70 11.02
C MET A 115 -17.70 1.60 12.19
N GLU A 116 -18.85 1.36 12.82
CA GLU A 116 -19.29 2.06 14.04
C GLU A 116 -18.28 1.87 15.18
N LYS A 117 -17.74 0.65 15.34
CA LYS A 117 -16.75 0.31 16.36
C LYS A 117 -15.32 0.70 15.99
N ARG A 118 -15.08 1.25 14.79
CA ARG A 118 -13.75 1.57 14.25
C ARG A 118 -12.81 0.35 14.23
N ILE A 119 -13.31 -0.77 13.73
CA ILE A 119 -12.61 -2.06 13.64
C ILE A 119 -12.36 -2.44 12.18
N ILE A 120 -11.16 -2.95 11.90
CA ILE A 120 -10.79 -3.65 10.67
C ILE A 120 -10.81 -5.16 10.96
N ARG A 121 -11.68 -5.88 10.25
CA ARG A 121 -11.84 -7.34 10.35
C ARG A 121 -11.95 -7.95 8.95
N THR A 122 -11.47 -9.17 8.77
CA THR A 122 -11.68 -9.93 7.52
C THR A 122 -13.12 -10.48 7.47
N PRO A 123 -13.75 -10.56 6.28
CA PRO A 123 -15.08 -11.17 6.13
C PRO A 123 -15.11 -12.67 6.45
N LEU A 124 -14.08 -13.39 6.03
CA LEU A 124 -13.88 -14.82 6.29
C LEU A 124 -12.81 -15.04 7.37
N GLU A 125 -12.59 -16.31 7.70
CA GLU A 125 -11.50 -16.74 8.57
C GLU A 125 -10.17 -16.06 8.16
N PRO A 126 -9.48 -15.35 9.06
CA PRO A 126 -8.35 -14.52 8.69
C PRO A 126 -7.22 -15.30 8.03
N LEU A 127 -6.92 -16.51 8.54
CA LEU A 127 -5.85 -17.34 7.98
C LEU A 127 -6.14 -17.73 6.52
N GLN A 128 -7.38 -18.11 6.21
CA GLN A 128 -7.78 -18.41 4.83
C GLN A 128 -7.65 -17.17 3.95
N THR A 129 -8.18 -16.04 4.43
CA THR A 129 -8.13 -14.74 3.74
C THR A 129 -6.69 -14.35 3.37
N PHE A 130 -5.73 -14.56 4.27
CA PHE A 130 -4.33 -14.23 4.02
C PHE A 130 -3.59 -15.28 3.19
N LYS A 131 -4.00 -16.55 3.21
CA LYS A 131 -3.48 -17.57 2.29
C LYS A 131 -3.91 -17.31 0.85
N ASP A 132 -5.14 -16.86 0.66
CA ASP A 132 -5.72 -16.54 -0.66
C ASP A 132 -5.02 -15.35 -1.34
N ASP A 133 -4.88 -14.22 -0.63
CA ASP A 133 -4.04 -13.10 -1.08
C ASP A 133 -3.26 -12.51 0.11
N PRO A 134 -1.99 -12.89 0.29
CA PRO A 134 -1.14 -12.35 1.36
C PRO A 134 -1.01 -10.83 1.35
N LEU A 135 -1.22 -10.15 0.21
CA LEU A 135 -1.17 -8.70 0.15
C LEU A 135 -2.27 -8.04 1.03
N ARG A 136 -3.35 -8.77 1.34
CA ARG A 136 -4.41 -8.27 2.23
C ARG A 136 -3.86 -7.84 3.58
N VAL A 137 -2.80 -8.50 4.09
CA VAL A 137 -2.13 -8.10 5.34
C VAL A 137 -1.67 -6.64 5.27
N LEU A 138 -0.95 -6.26 4.20
CA LEU A 138 -0.49 -4.87 4.02
C LEU A 138 -1.65 -3.90 3.79
N ARG A 139 -2.70 -4.34 3.10
CA ARG A 139 -3.91 -3.54 2.90
C ARG A 139 -4.62 -3.24 4.21
N LEU A 140 -4.74 -4.22 5.11
CA LEU A 140 -5.35 -4.01 6.43
C LEU A 140 -4.52 -3.02 7.27
N VAL A 141 -3.19 -3.09 7.23
CA VAL A 141 -2.31 -2.09 7.86
C VAL A 141 -2.55 -0.70 7.27
N ARG A 142 -2.65 -0.60 5.94
CA ARG A 142 -2.97 0.67 5.26
C ARG A 142 -4.35 1.21 5.67
N PHE A 143 -5.39 0.39 5.71
CA PHE A 143 -6.72 0.84 6.11
C PHE A 143 -6.78 1.24 7.58
N SER A 144 -6.18 0.45 8.46
CA SER A 144 -6.07 0.75 9.89
C SER A 144 -5.37 2.09 10.13
N SER A 145 -4.24 2.34 9.47
CA SER A 145 -3.54 3.62 9.58
C SER A 145 -4.28 4.78 8.92
N ARG A 146 -4.84 4.61 7.72
CA ARG A 146 -5.59 5.66 7.01
C ARG A 146 -6.83 6.14 7.77
N LEU A 147 -7.59 5.19 8.32
CA LEU A 147 -8.87 5.46 8.99
C LEU A 147 -8.71 5.65 10.50
N ASP A 148 -7.51 5.41 11.05
CA ASP A 148 -7.27 5.34 12.50
C ASP A 148 -8.22 4.34 13.17
N PHE A 149 -8.33 3.14 12.58
CA PHE A 149 -9.16 2.04 13.08
C PHE A 149 -8.28 0.96 13.70
N SER A 150 -8.79 0.27 14.71
CA SER A 150 -8.11 -0.87 15.33
C SER A 150 -8.28 -2.15 14.49
N ILE A 151 -7.27 -3.01 14.43
CA ILE A 151 -7.41 -4.33 13.79
C ILE A 151 -7.96 -5.31 14.83
N HIS A 152 -9.03 -6.03 14.49
CA HIS A 152 -9.61 -7.07 15.34
C HIS A 152 -8.54 -8.08 15.79
N GLU A 153 -8.51 -8.46 17.07
CA GLU A 153 -7.45 -9.30 17.65
C GLU A 153 -7.32 -10.65 16.92
N GLY A 154 -8.45 -11.30 16.64
CA GLY A 154 -8.47 -12.56 15.88
C GLY A 154 -7.89 -12.41 14.47
N THR A 155 -8.08 -11.25 13.83
CA THR A 155 -7.48 -10.95 12.53
C THR A 155 -5.98 -10.68 12.67
N ARG A 156 -5.59 -9.84 13.63
CA ARG A 156 -4.20 -9.47 13.90
C ARG A 156 -3.33 -10.69 14.20
N ARG A 157 -3.84 -11.65 14.96
CA ARG A 157 -3.12 -12.88 15.32
C ARG A 157 -2.58 -13.62 14.09
N PHE A 158 -3.37 -13.74 13.03
CA PHE A 158 -2.96 -14.47 11.82
C PHE A 158 -2.16 -13.60 10.84
N MET A 159 -2.14 -12.28 11.00
CA MET A 159 -1.28 -11.41 10.20
C MET A 159 0.21 -11.62 10.52
N ALA A 160 0.52 -12.06 11.74
CA ALA A 160 1.88 -12.35 12.22
C ALA A 160 2.26 -13.83 12.05
N ASP A 161 1.42 -14.65 11.42
CA ASP A 161 1.72 -16.06 11.15
C ASP A 161 2.91 -16.19 10.18
N GLU A 162 3.90 -17.01 10.53
CA GLU A 162 5.13 -17.16 9.73
C GLU A 162 4.84 -17.62 8.29
N GLY A 163 3.86 -18.50 8.11
CA GLY A 163 3.45 -18.98 6.79
C GLY A 163 2.83 -17.87 5.94
N VAL A 164 2.05 -16.97 6.57
CA VAL A 164 1.49 -15.78 5.90
C VAL A 164 2.60 -14.79 5.52
N LEU A 165 3.55 -14.53 6.41
CA LEU A 165 4.66 -13.62 6.16
C LEU A 165 5.57 -14.14 5.03
N GLU A 166 5.87 -15.43 5.01
CA GLU A 166 6.66 -16.05 3.95
C GLU A 166 5.88 -16.08 2.62
N ALA A 167 4.58 -16.35 2.66
CA ALA A 167 3.73 -16.25 1.47
C ALA A 167 3.69 -14.81 0.91
N LEU A 168 3.63 -13.78 1.76
CA LEU A 168 3.74 -12.38 1.34
C LEU A 168 5.08 -12.10 0.67
N LYS A 169 6.17 -12.66 1.20
CA LYS A 169 7.51 -12.48 0.66
C LYS A 169 7.69 -13.14 -0.71
N ILE A 170 7.21 -14.37 -0.89
CA ILE A 170 7.43 -15.18 -2.10
C ILE A 170 6.34 -14.99 -3.16
N LYS A 171 5.06 -15.02 -2.78
CA LYS A 171 3.94 -15.06 -3.74
C LYS A 171 3.56 -13.66 -4.28
N ILE A 172 3.81 -12.60 -3.51
CA ILE A 172 3.43 -11.23 -3.91
C ILE A 172 4.59 -10.53 -4.61
N SER A 173 4.29 -9.94 -5.77
CA SER A 173 5.27 -9.18 -6.53
C SER A 173 5.69 -7.93 -5.77
N ARG A 174 6.96 -7.57 -5.89
CA ARG A 174 7.53 -6.48 -5.08
C ARG A 174 6.97 -5.11 -5.47
N GLU A 175 6.48 -4.96 -6.69
CA GLU A 175 5.73 -3.79 -7.16
C GLU A 175 4.43 -3.58 -6.38
N ARG A 176 3.68 -4.67 -6.08
CA ARG A 176 2.43 -4.56 -5.31
C ARG A 176 2.71 -4.20 -3.86
N VAL A 177 3.78 -4.74 -3.28
CA VAL A 177 4.22 -4.36 -1.94
C VAL A 177 4.61 -2.88 -1.91
N GLY A 178 5.39 -2.42 -2.89
CA GLY A 178 5.74 -1.02 -3.08
C GLY A 178 4.54 -0.09 -3.15
N GLN A 179 3.52 -0.45 -3.94
CA GLN A 179 2.30 0.36 -4.07
C GLN A 179 1.53 0.50 -2.76
N GLU A 180 1.41 -0.56 -1.96
CA GLU A 180 0.73 -0.46 -0.66
C GLU A 180 1.58 0.34 0.34
N LEU A 181 2.91 0.15 0.35
CA LEU A 181 3.84 0.93 1.18
C LEU A 181 3.81 2.42 0.83
N GLU A 182 3.88 2.76 -0.46
CA GLU A 182 3.83 4.14 -0.93
C GLU A 182 2.55 4.83 -0.47
N LYS A 183 1.39 4.18 -0.67
CA LYS A 183 0.09 4.72 -0.26
C LYS A 183 0.02 4.97 1.24
N MET A 184 0.50 4.04 2.09
CA MET A 184 0.43 4.23 3.54
C MET A 184 1.43 5.27 4.07
N LEU A 185 2.56 5.48 3.39
CA LEU A 185 3.54 6.51 3.75
C LEU A 185 3.14 7.91 3.26
N GLN A 186 2.28 8.02 2.24
CA GLN A 186 1.68 9.28 1.78
C GLN A 186 0.39 9.65 2.52
N ASP A 187 -0.19 8.73 3.29
CA ASP A 187 -1.48 8.94 3.95
C ASP A 187 -1.36 9.79 5.23
N LYS A 188 -2.48 9.92 5.96
CA LYS A 188 -2.58 10.74 7.18
C LYS A 188 -1.68 10.29 8.33
N HIS A 189 -1.53 8.98 8.54
CA HIS A 189 -0.86 8.43 9.74
C HIS A 189 0.28 7.44 9.42
N PRO A 190 1.37 7.90 8.75
CA PRO A 190 2.50 7.05 8.39
C PRO A 190 3.25 6.47 9.61
N ARG A 191 3.33 7.19 10.73
CA ARG A 191 3.87 6.67 12.00
C ARG A 191 3.13 5.41 12.45
N LEU A 192 1.79 5.45 12.43
CA LEU A 192 0.96 4.31 12.83
C LEU A 192 1.13 3.13 11.86
N ALA A 193 1.25 3.40 10.55
CA ALA A 193 1.53 2.36 9.56
C ALA A 193 2.85 1.63 9.85
N LEU A 194 3.94 2.37 10.11
CA LEU A 194 5.25 1.79 10.44
C LEU A 194 5.23 1.05 11.79
N GLN A 195 4.52 1.58 12.78
CA GLN A 195 4.31 0.90 14.06
C GLN A 195 3.60 -0.45 13.85
N LEU A 196 2.51 -0.49 13.08
CA LEU A 196 1.79 -1.74 12.80
C LEU A 196 2.66 -2.74 12.03
N ILE A 197 3.46 -2.28 11.07
CA ILE A 197 4.44 -3.14 10.38
C ILE A 197 5.42 -3.76 11.37
N ASN A 198 5.93 -2.96 12.31
CA ASN A 198 6.85 -3.43 13.34
C ASN A 198 6.20 -4.45 14.27
N ASP A 199 5.02 -4.12 14.81
CA ASP A 199 4.34 -4.94 15.81
C ASP A 199 3.85 -6.30 15.26
N ILE A 200 3.60 -6.38 13.95
CA ILE A 200 3.16 -7.61 13.26
C ILE A 200 4.35 -8.43 12.74
N GLY A 201 5.57 -7.87 12.76
CA GLY A 201 6.77 -8.54 12.25
C GLY A 201 6.90 -8.49 10.72
N LEU A 202 6.22 -7.54 10.06
CA LEU A 202 6.19 -7.43 8.60
C LEU A 202 7.47 -6.84 7.99
N TYR A 203 8.36 -6.28 8.80
CA TYR A 203 9.55 -5.58 8.31
C TYR A 203 10.37 -6.43 7.34
N HIS A 204 10.72 -7.66 7.72
CA HIS A 204 11.55 -8.55 6.90
C HIS A 204 10.82 -9.15 5.69
N ALA A 205 9.49 -9.08 5.65
CA ALA A 205 8.70 -9.46 4.47
C ALA A 205 8.58 -8.29 3.45
N ILE A 206 8.63 -7.05 3.93
CA ILE A 206 8.55 -5.83 3.11
C ILE A 206 9.94 -5.42 2.60
N PHE A 207 10.90 -5.28 3.50
CA PHE A 207 12.24 -4.76 3.21
C PHE A 207 13.24 -5.91 3.03
N THR A 208 13.05 -6.70 1.98
CA THR A 208 13.91 -7.83 1.63
C THR A 208 14.03 -7.96 0.12
N ASP A 209 15.20 -8.38 -0.37
CA ASP A 209 15.33 -8.89 -1.73
C ASP A 209 15.10 -10.41 -1.71
N PRO A 210 13.96 -10.92 -2.22
CA PRO A 210 13.67 -12.35 -2.19
C PRO A 210 14.59 -13.17 -3.12
N THR A 211 15.34 -12.53 -4.03
CA THR A 211 16.25 -13.21 -4.95
C THR A 211 17.62 -13.50 -4.34
N ARG A 212 17.90 -12.93 -3.16
CA ARG A 212 19.18 -13.00 -2.48
C ARG A 212 19.05 -13.57 -1.07
N THR A 213 19.91 -14.54 -0.76
CA THR A 213 19.98 -15.18 0.56
C THR A 213 21.22 -14.76 1.34
N ASP A 214 22.14 -14.04 0.71
CA ASP A 214 23.44 -13.62 1.25
C ASP A 214 23.39 -12.26 1.98
N LEU A 215 22.27 -11.55 1.92
CA LEU A 215 22.10 -10.29 2.63
C LEU A 215 21.86 -10.55 4.12
N GLN A 216 22.73 -9.97 4.95
CA GLN A 216 22.51 -9.92 6.40
C GLN A 216 21.22 -9.13 6.68
N GLN A 217 20.33 -9.71 7.48
CA GLN A 217 19.12 -9.02 7.92
C GLN A 217 19.49 -7.92 8.93
N PRO A 218 18.87 -6.73 8.84
CA PRO A 218 19.13 -5.65 9.78
C PRO A 218 18.54 -5.95 11.16
N ASP A 219 19.19 -5.46 12.21
CA ASP A 219 18.58 -5.37 13.54
C ASP A 219 17.53 -4.26 13.57
N ILE A 220 16.27 -4.63 13.84
CA ILE A 220 15.13 -3.72 13.89
C ILE A 220 14.78 -3.25 15.31
N THR A 221 15.53 -3.65 16.34
CA THR A 221 15.24 -3.33 17.75
C THR A 221 15.10 -1.82 17.98
N ARG A 222 15.89 -1.02 17.26
CA ARG A 222 15.87 0.46 17.37
C ARG A 222 15.05 1.14 16.29
N TRP A 223 14.35 0.40 15.44
CA TRP A 223 13.50 0.99 14.39
C TRP A 223 12.43 1.95 14.93
N PRO A 224 11.79 1.69 16.11
CA PRO A 224 10.87 2.65 16.71
C PRO A 224 11.46 4.03 16.97
N VAL A 225 12.75 4.13 17.22
CA VAL A 225 13.42 5.43 17.42
C VAL A 225 13.37 6.27 16.15
N ALA A 226 13.46 5.65 14.97
CA ALA A 226 13.48 6.35 13.69
C ALA A 226 12.10 6.92 13.33
N TYR A 227 11.05 6.09 13.34
CA TYR A 227 9.73 6.55 12.93
C TYR A 227 9.03 7.41 13.99
N ASN A 228 9.25 7.16 15.30
CA ASN A 228 8.73 8.06 16.34
C ASN A 228 9.51 9.37 16.36
N GLY A 229 10.84 9.33 16.22
CA GLY A 229 11.65 10.53 16.18
C GLY A 229 11.32 11.43 14.98
N LEU A 230 11.03 10.86 13.81
CA LEU A 230 10.54 11.64 12.67
C LEU A 230 9.16 12.25 12.96
N ASP A 231 8.25 11.49 13.58
CA ASP A 231 6.94 12.03 13.95
C ASP A 231 7.06 13.22 14.91
N ASP A 232 7.88 13.09 15.95
CA ASP A 232 8.16 14.17 16.91
C ASP A 232 8.75 15.40 16.21
N ILE A 233 9.71 15.22 15.31
CA ILE A 233 10.31 16.29 14.50
C ILE A 233 9.25 16.99 13.65
N LEU A 234 8.31 16.25 13.07
CA LEU A 234 7.25 16.80 12.24
C LEU A 234 6.14 17.49 13.04
N GLN A 235 5.91 17.09 14.30
CA GLN A 235 4.92 17.70 15.19
C GLN A 235 5.46 18.95 15.92
N THR A 236 6.77 19.04 16.13
CA THR A 236 7.41 20.14 16.90
C THR A 236 8.00 21.24 16.02
N GLN A 237 7.44 21.45 14.82
CA GLN A 237 7.95 22.42 13.86
C GLN A 237 7.86 23.85 14.37
N THR A 238 9.02 24.47 14.58
CA THR A 238 9.15 25.92 14.79
C THR A 238 9.82 26.56 13.58
N PRO A 239 9.63 27.88 13.34
CA PRO A 239 10.41 28.59 12.33
C PRO A 239 11.92 28.36 12.54
N GLY A 240 12.63 28.00 11.47
CA GLY A 240 14.06 27.69 11.52
C GLY A 240 14.44 26.29 12.06
N SER A 241 13.47 25.46 12.45
CA SER A 241 13.71 24.04 12.77
C SER A 241 14.18 23.24 11.55
N ILE A 242 14.84 22.11 11.78
CA ILE A 242 15.31 21.21 10.71
C ILE A 242 14.16 20.78 9.79
N ALA A 243 13.01 20.44 10.37
CA ALA A 243 11.82 20.06 9.60
C ALA A 243 11.29 21.22 8.75
N ALA A 244 11.18 22.44 9.29
CA ALA A 244 10.73 23.60 8.54
C ALA A 244 11.68 23.95 7.36
N THR A 245 12.97 23.68 7.52
CA THR A 245 13.98 23.94 6.47
C THR A 245 14.01 22.84 5.41
N LEU A 246 14.05 21.57 5.83
CA LEU A 246 14.31 20.43 4.93
C LEU A 246 13.03 19.74 4.43
N ILE A 247 11.92 19.82 5.17
CA ILE A 247 10.68 19.06 4.90
C ILE A 247 9.54 20.05 4.64
N HIS A 248 9.72 20.89 3.62
CA HIS A 248 8.80 21.99 3.28
C HIS A 248 7.77 21.62 2.19
N THR A 249 7.81 20.40 1.65
CA THR A 249 6.82 19.89 0.67
C THR A 249 6.35 18.49 1.05
N ASP A 250 5.20 18.08 0.51
CA ASP A 250 4.69 16.71 0.66
C ASP A 250 5.65 15.66 0.07
N GLU A 251 6.38 16.01 -0.99
CA GLU A 251 7.40 15.14 -1.56
C GLU A 251 8.55 14.90 -0.56
N TYR A 252 9.07 15.94 0.08
CA TYR A 252 10.12 15.79 1.10
C TYR A 252 9.61 15.07 2.34
N ARG A 253 8.35 15.30 2.73
CA ARG A 253 7.71 14.56 3.84
C ARG A 253 7.64 13.06 3.51
N TRP A 254 7.23 12.72 2.29
CA TRP A 254 7.20 11.35 1.81
C TRP A 254 8.60 10.72 1.76
N ILE A 255 9.61 11.43 1.28
CA ILE A 255 11.01 10.97 1.28
C ILE A 255 11.49 10.71 2.71
N ALA A 256 11.21 11.61 3.65
CA ALA A 256 11.59 11.46 5.06
C ALA A 256 10.97 10.19 5.69
N TRP A 257 9.68 9.94 5.44
CA TRP A 257 9.02 8.72 5.91
C TRP A 257 9.60 7.45 5.29
N ASN A 258 10.00 7.49 4.01
CA ASN A 258 10.70 6.36 3.38
C ASN A 258 12.10 6.13 3.98
N LEU A 259 12.84 7.19 4.32
CA LEU A 259 14.13 7.07 5.01
C LEU A 259 13.97 6.49 6.42
N ALA A 260 12.93 6.88 7.16
CA ALA A 260 12.58 6.28 8.45
C ALA A 260 12.15 4.82 8.30
N ALA A 261 11.37 4.50 7.27
CA ALA A 261 10.90 3.14 7.00
C ALA A 261 12.07 2.17 6.73
N ILE A 262 13.05 2.59 5.93
CA ILE A 262 14.18 1.74 5.55
C ILE A 262 15.39 1.86 6.51
N SER A 263 15.29 2.67 7.57
CA SER A 263 16.44 3.05 8.40
C SER A 263 17.26 1.89 8.98
N PRO A 264 16.68 0.71 9.36
CA PRO A 264 17.49 -0.41 9.85
C PRO A 264 18.50 -0.91 8.82
N TRP A 265 18.19 -0.83 7.52
CA TRP A 265 19.13 -1.19 6.45
C TRP A 265 20.27 -0.19 6.27
N MET A 266 20.16 1.04 6.78
CA MET A 266 21.21 2.07 6.63
C MET A 266 22.52 1.67 7.31
N ARG A 267 22.47 0.80 8.31
CA ARG A 267 23.65 0.31 9.06
C ARG A 267 24.19 -1.02 8.54
N VAL A 268 23.49 -1.66 7.61
CA VAL A 268 23.93 -2.94 7.04
C VAL A 268 25.05 -2.67 6.05
N GLN A 269 26.19 -3.31 6.31
CA GLN A 269 27.35 -3.29 5.44
C GLN A 269 27.37 -4.53 4.56
N ASP A 270 28.17 -4.50 3.49
CA ASP A 270 28.41 -5.69 2.69
C ASP A 270 29.17 -6.76 3.49
N ALA A 271 28.94 -8.02 3.11
CA ALA A 271 29.72 -9.12 3.66
C ALA A 271 31.23 -8.89 3.43
N PRO A 272 32.10 -9.22 4.40
CA PRO A 272 33.53 -9.06 4.25
C PRO A 272 34.08 -9.74 2.99
N GLY A 273 34.90 -9.01 2.20
CA GLY A 273 35.48 -9.53 0.96
C GLY A 273 34.62 -9.34 -0.30
N THR A 274 33.41 -8.77 -0.17
CA THR A 274 32.57 -8.42 -1.32
C THR A 274 33.23 -7.32 -2.16
N ARG A 275 33.68 -7.63 -3.38
CA ARG A 275 34.14 -6.61 -4.34
C ARG A 275 32.96 -6.02 -5.11
N ARG A 276 32.65 -4.75 -4.86
CA ARG A 276 31.65 -3.99 -5.64
C ARG A 276 32.30 -3.10 -6.68
N LYS A 277 31.63 -2.96 -7.83
CA LYS A 277 31.93 -1.87 -8.78
C LYS A 277 31.63 -0.54 -8.09
N ALA A 278 32.38 0.51 -8.43
CA ALA A 278 32.24 1.84 -7.82
C ALA A 278 30.78 2.38 -7.85
N ASN A 279 30.00 2.02 -8.87
CA ASN A 279 28.63 2.49 -9.06
C ASN A 279 27.56 1.49 -8.57
N ALA A 280 27.94 0.45 -7.83
CA ALA A 280 26.98 -0.51 -7.29
C ALA A 280 26.16 0.12 -6.15
N LEU A 281 24.89 -0.27 -6.03
CA LEU A 281 24.05 0.18 -4.93
C LEU A 281 24.50 -0.45 -3.60
N PRO A 282 24.51 0.30 -2.48
CA PRO A 282 24.69 -0.24 -1.14
C PRO A 282 23.54 -1.21 -0.78
N PRO A 283 23.65 -2.03 0.29
CA PRO A 283 22.59 -2.97 0.67
C PRO A 283 21.20 -2.31 0.79
N VAL A 284 21.13 -1.12 1.39
CA VAL A 284 19.89 -0.33 1.49
C VAL A 284 19.30 0.02 0.12
N GLY A 285 20.14 0.38 -0.85
CA GLY A 285 19.70 0.70 -2.21
C GLY A 285 19.24 -0.53 -2.98
N VAL A 286 19.90 -1.68 -2.79
CA VAL A 286 19.45 -2.96 -3.35
C VAL A 286 18.07 -3.32 -2.80
N VAL A 287 17.87 -3.24 -1.49
CA VAL A 287 16.58 -3.57 -0.87
C VAL A 287 15.49 -2.57 -1.25
N ALA A 288 15.81 -1.29 -1.39
CA ALA A 288 14.86 -0.31 -1.91
C ALA A 288 14.39 -0.66 -3.33
N ARG A 289 15.33 -0.97 -4.22
CA ARG A 289 15.05 -1.24 -5.63
C ARG A 289 14.41 -2.61 -5.84
N GLU A 290 14.92 -3.66 -5.22
CA GLU A 290 14.44 -5.03 -5.45
C GLU A 290 13.33 -5.43 -4.49
N GLY A 291 13.38 -4.94 -3.25
CA GLY A 291 12.47 -5.36 -2.19
C GLY A 291 11.12 -4.69 -2.20
N TYR A 292 10.98 -3.45 -2.66
CA TYR A 292 9.64 -2.87 -2.86
C TYR A 292 9.56 -1.95 -4.09
N LYS A 293 10.53 -2.10 -5.02
CA LYS A 293 10.52 -1.44 -6.33
C LYS A 293 10.38 0.08 -6.20
N ALA A 294 11.14 0.66 -5.27
CA ALA A 294 11.25 2.10 -5.11
C ALA A 294 11.63 2.78 -6.43
N ALA A 295 11.09 3.98 -6.67
CA ALA A 295 11.50 4.80 -7.80
C ALA A 295 13.01 5.11 -7.76
N ASN A 296 13.63 5.31 -8.93
CA ASN A 296 15.08 5.56 -9.03
C ASN A 296 15.53 6.73 -8.16
N LYS A 297 14.81 7.86 -8.21
CA LYS A 297 15.10 9.04 -7.38
C LYS A 297 15.16 8.70 -5.88
N LEU A 298 14.19 7.93 -5.39
CA LEU A 298 14.14 7.52 -3.98
C LEU A 298 15.28 6.55 -3.63
N THR A 299 15.54 5.59 -4.51
CA THR A 299 16.65 4.63 -4.37
C THR A 299 18.00 5.35 -4.28
N ASP A 300 18.22 6.35 -5.14
CA ASP A 300 19.45 7.14 -5.17
C ASP A 300 19.63 7.96 -3.89
N ILE A 301 18.55 8.56 -3.38
CA ILE A 301 18.55 9.28 -2.10
C ILE A 301 18.92 8.34 -0.94
N MET A 302 18.34 7.15 -0.88
CA MET A 302 18.65 6.16 0.16
C MET A 302 20.10 5.69 0.06
N ALA A 303 20.59 5.43 -1.16
CA ALA A 303 21.97 5.05 -1.39
C ALA A 303 22.96 6.16 -1.01
N ALA A 304 22.65 7.42 -1.33
CA ALA A 304 23.44 8.58 -0.94
C ALA A 304 23.43 8.75 0.59
N SER A 305 22.26 8.63 1.23
CA SER A 305 22.13 8.73 2.69
C SER A 305 23.00 7.72 3.44
N HIS A 306 23.12 6.50 2.91
CA HIS A 306 24.03 5.49 3.45
C HIS A 306 25.51 5.83 3.23
N ARG A 307 25.88 6.28 2.02
CA ARG A 307 27.28 6.64 1.71
C ARG A 307 27.79 7.82 2.54
N HIS A 308 26.92 8.79 2.82
CA HIS A 308 27.24 9.97 3.62
C HIS A 308 26.88 9.81 5.11
N LEU A 309 26.54 8.60 5.56
CA LEU A 309 26.08 8.38 6.93
C LEU A 309 27.11 8.82 7.98
N ASP A 310 28.39 8.54 7.74
CA ASP A 310 29.47 8.92 8.67
C ASP A 310 29.65 10.44 8.74
N GLU A 311 29.54 11.14 7.60
CA GLU A 311 29.58 12.61 7.54
C GLU A 311 28.39 13.23 8.27
N ILE A 312 27.18 12.69 8.07
CA ILE A 312 25.95 13.12 8.75
C ILE A 312 26.09 12.93 10.26
N LEU A 313 26.62 11.79 10.71
CA LEU A 313 26.83 11.50 12.13
C LEU A 313 27.93 12.37 12.74
N SER A 314 28.97 12.69 11.98
CA SER A 314 30.02 13.63 12.38
C SER A 314 29.44 15.03 12.60
N LEU A 315 28.66 15.54 11.64
CA LEU A 315 27.99 16.84 11.76
C LEU A 315 27.03 16.87 12.96
N LYS A 316 26.24 15.81 13.15
CA LYS A 316 25.37 15.69 14.33
C LYS A 316 26.19 15.82 15.63
N LYS A 317 27.33 15.14 15.69
CA LYS A 317 28.20 15.18 16.88
C LYS A 317 28.72 16.60 17.12
N ASP A 318 29.16 17.31 16.09
CA ASP A 318 29.62 18.69 16.22
C ASP A 318 28.57 19.63 16.75
N VAL A 319 27.33 19.48 16.28
CA VAL A 319 26.19 20.29 16.73
C VAL A 319 25.91 20.03 18.20
N LEU A 320 25.97 18.77 18.64
CA LEU A 320 25.80 18.40 20.06
C LEU A 320 26.96 18.88 20.94
N ASP A 321 28.18 18.86 20.41
CA ASP A 321 29.39 19.26 21.11
C ASP A 321 29.64 20.79 21.05
N GLY A 322 28.85 21.54 20.27
CA GLY A 322 29.02 22.98 20.07
C GLY A 322 30.34 23.35 19.36
N ALA A 323 30.82 22.50 18.44
CA ALA A 323 32.12 22.68 17.80
C ALA A 323 32.18 23.96 16.94
N ALA A 324 33.32 24.66 16.94
CA ALA A 324 33.48 25.94 16.25
C ALA A 324 33.11 25.91 14.75
N ARG A 325 33.37 24.77 14.09
CA ARG A 325 33.07 24.56 12.67
C ARG A 325 31.59 24.69 12.28
N ILE A 326 30.65 24.58 13.24
CA ILE A 326 29.22 24.74 12.96
C ILE A 326 28.83 26.20 12.66
N HIS A 327 29.71 27.16 12.97
CA HIS A 327 29.50 28.59 12.75
C HIS A 327 30.32 29.13 11.57
N GLU A 328 31.14 28.29 10.94
CA GLU A 328 31.87 28.63 9.73
C GLU A 328 30.87 28.61 8.56
N ARG A 329 30.87 29.66 7.73
CA ARG A 329 30.11 29.67 6.48
C ARG A 329 30.90 28.88 5.44
N ASP A 330 30.21 28.01 4.72
CA ASP A 330 30.73 27.32 3.52
C ASP A 330 31.29 28.30 2.48
#